data_AF-A0A453FZD3-F1
#
_entry.id   AF-A0A453FZD3-F1
#
_cell.length_a   1.000
_cell.length_b   1.000
_cell.length_c   1.000
_cell.angle_alpha   90.00
_cell.angle_beta   90.00
_cell.angle_gamma   90.00
#
_symmetry.space_group_name_H-M   'P 1'
#
loop_
_entity.id
_entity.type
_entity.pdbx_description
1 polymer ?
#
loop_
_entity_poly.entity_id
_entity_poly.type
_entity_poly.pdbx_seq_one_letter_code
_entity_poly.pdbx_strand_id
1 'polypeptide(L)'
;MCRAIENPRLTTASALRTALVSVFEELATLDVSDMQSKAGVKDYICCATMHDIGPSIGVFDSIKDGELDWACMHPSPLHSRKQIQEVLDKVKMILHEGSNPSDDKNENCT
;
A
#
# COMPACT_ATOMS: atom_id res chain seq x y z
N MET A 1 13.11 -13.81 -7.94
CA MET A 1 12.85 -14.93 -7.00
C MET A 1 13.68 -16.22 -7.25
N CYS A 2 14.66 -16.26 -8.17
CA CYS A 2 15.35 -17.54 -8.49
C CYS A 2 16.10 -18.17 -7.29
N ARG A 3 16.69 -17.35 -6.41
CA ARG A 3 17.47 -17.86 -5.26
C ARG A 3 16.67 -18.63 -4.21
N ALA A 4 15.38 -18.33 -4.05
CA ALA A 4 14.50 -19.05 -3.11
C ALA A 4 14.10 -20.42 -3.66
N ILE A 5 13.92 -20.52 -4.97
CA ILE A 5 13.67 -21.80 -5.69
C ILE A 5 14.92 -22.69 -5.63
N GLU A 6 16.10 -22.10 -5.81
CA GLU A 6 17.38 -22.80 -5.78
C GLU A 6 17.81 -23.23 -4.37
N ASN A 7 17.23 -22.63 -3.31
CA ASN A 7 17.62 -22.89 -1.94
C ASN A 7 16.38 -23.03 -1.03
N PRO A 8 15.69 -24.17 -1.04
CA PRO A 8 14.49 -24.40 -0.23
C PRO A 8 14.72 -24.36 1.29
N ARG A 9 15.99 -24.28 1.74
CA ARG A 9 16.38 -24.04 3.14
C ARG A 9 16.54 -22.56 3.50
N LEU A 10 16.43 -21.64 2.54
CA LEU A 10 16.34 -20.21 2.86
C LEU A 10 15.05 -20.01 3.67
N THR A 11 15.22 -19.77 4.96
CA THR A 11 14.10 -19.40 5.84
C THR A 11 13.64 -17.99 5.46
N THR A 12 12.39 -17.64 5.78
CA THR A 12 11.86 -16.26 5.66
C THR A 12 12.74 -15.21 6.36
N ALA A 13 13.62 -15.60 7.28
CA ALA A 13 14.61 -14.72 7.90
C ALA A 13 15.76 -14.28 6.96
N SER A 14 16.01 -15.05 5.90
CA SER A 14 17.03 -14.78 4.87
C SER A 14 16.47 -14.22 3.56
N ALA A 15 15.14 -14.21 3.42
CA ALA A 15 14.48 -13.41 2.39
C ALA A 15 14.58 -11.93 2.79
N LEU A 16 15.15 -11.10 1.92
CA LEU A 16 15.18 -9.64 2.10
C LEU A 16 13.76 -9.14 2.41
N ARG A 17 13.58 -8.57 3.61
CA ARG A 17 12.37 -7.79 3.96
C ARG A 17 12.47 -6.45 3.24
N THR A 18 12.27 -6.45 1.94
CA THR A 18 12.26 -5.22 1.15
C THR A 18 10.90 -4.56 1.28
N ALA A 19 10.88 -3.34 1.81
CA ALA A 19 9.76 -2.42 1.63
C ALA A 19 10.04 -1.59 0.38
N LEU A 20 9.08 -1.54 -0.54
CA LEU A 20 9.12 -0.63 -1.69
C LEU A 20 8.04 0.40 -1.47
N VAL A 21 8.43 1.67 -1.44
CA VAL A 21 7.52 2.80 -1.45
C VAL A 21 7.67 3.46 -2.81
N SER A 22 6.58 3.55 -3.56
CA SER A 22 6.52 4.30 -4.81
C SER A 22 5.70 5.55 -4.56
N VAL A 23 6.29 6.72 -4.76
CA VAL A 23 5.60 8.00 -4.70
C VAL A 23 5.61 8.58 -6.11
N PHE A 24 4.44 9.00 -6.59
CA PHE A 24 4.31 9.69 -7.86
C PHE A 24 4.15 11.18 -7.58
N GLU A 25 4.93 12.02 -8.25
CA GLU A 25 4.84 13.47 -8.13
C GLU A 25 3.51 14.00 -8.68
N GLU A 26 3.05 13.42 -9.78
CA GLU A 26 1.75 13.70 -10.37
C GLU A 26 0.76 12.61 -9.99
N LEU A 27 -0.43 13.03 -9.56
CA LEU A 27 -1.51 12.10 -9.23
C LEU A 27 -1.89 11.34 -10.50
N ALA A 28 -1.70 10.02 -10.50
CA ALA A 28 -2.12 9.17 -11.61
C ALA A 28 -3.65 9.14 -11.69
N THR A 29 -4.22 10.15 -12.36
CA THR A 29 -5.66 10.25 -12.61
C THR A 29 -5.99 9.40 -13.82
N LEU A 30 -6.49 8.19 -13.56
CA LEU A 30 -6.96 7.29 -14.61
C LEU A 30 -8.49 7.33 -14.62
N ASP A 31 -9.08 7.93 -15.66
CA ASP A 31 -10.50 7.79 -15.92
C ASP A 31 -10.79 6.37 -16.41
N VAL A 32 -11.35 5.55 -15.53
CA VAL A 32 -11.73 4.17 -15.82
C VAL A 32 -13.25 3.97 -15.83
N SER A 33 -14.04 5.05 -15.90
CA SER A 33 -15.51 4.99 -15.82
C SER A 33 -16.10 4.03 -16.85
N ASP A 34 -15.60 4.10 -18.08
CA ASP A 34 -16.00 3.21 -19.17
C ASP A 34 -15.60 1.74 -18.92
N MET A 35 -14.40 1.52 -18.34
CA MET A 35 -13.91 0.17 -18.03
C MET A 35 -14.68 -0.43 -16.85
N GLN A 36 -14.98 0.37 -15.83
CA GLN A 36 -15.79 0.00 -14.67
C GLN A 36 -17.20 -0.41 -15.09
N SER A 37 -17.85 0.40 -15.94
CA SER A 37 -19.18 0.09 -16.50
C SER A 37 -19.17 -1.23 -17.27
N LYS A 38 -18.18 -1.44 -18.15
CA LYS A 38 -18.03 -2.69 -18.92
C LYS A 38 -17.73 -3.90 -18.06
N ALA A 39 -16.95 -3.74 -16.99
CA ALA A 39 -16.63 -4.81 -16.06
C ALA A 39 -17.79 -5.14 -15.09
N GLY A 40 -18.80 -4.27 -14.98
CA GLY A 40 -19.93 -4.45 -14.07
C GLY A 40 -19.55 -4.40 -12.59
N VAL A 41 -18.43 -3.75 -12.26
CA VAL A 41 -17.94 -3.63 -10.88
C VAL A 41 -18.34 -2.28 -10.29
N LYS A 42 -18.77 -2.29 -9.02
CA LYS A 42 -19.08 -1.06 -8.30
C LYS A 42 -17.83 -0.35 -7.80
N ASP A 43 -16.87 -1.11 -7.29
CA ASP A 43 -15.65 -0.60 -6.68
C ASP A 43 -14.44 -1.27 -7.33
N TYR A 44 -13.36 -0.50 -7.52
CA TYR A 44 -12.10 -0.99 -8.06
C TYR A 44 -10.94 -0.34 -7.33
N ILE A 45 -9.80 -1.04 -7.37
CA ILE A 45 -8.52 -0.48 -6.94
C ILE A 45 -7.48 -0.70 -8.03
N CYS A 46 -6.72 0.35 -8.33
CA CYS A 46 -5.59 0.22 -9.23
C CYS A 46 -4.40 -0.32 -8.44
N CYS A 47 -3.87 -1.46 -8.88
CA CYS A 47 -2.77 -2.13 -8.20
C CYS A 47 -1.54 -2.10 -9.09
N ALA A 48 -0.56 -1.27 -8.76
CA ALA A 48 0.78 -1.37 -9.35
C ALA A 48 1.58 -2.40 -8.54
N THR A 49 1.69 -3.63 -9.04
CA THR A 49 2.61 -4.61 -8.46
C THR A 49 3.90 -4.66 -9.28
N MET A 50 5.04 -4.68 -8.61
CA MET A 50 6.27 -5.12 -9.25
C MET A 50 6.18 -6.62 -9.44
N HIS A 51 6.30 -7.08 -10.69
CA HIS A 51 6.48 -8.49 -11.00
C HIS A 51 7.66 -9.02 -10.16
N ASP A 52 7.46 -10.12 -9.44
CA ASP A 52 8.46 -10.84 -8.62
C ASP A 52 8.69 -10.42 -7.16
N ILE A 53 7.95 -9.46 -6.60
CA ILE A 53 7.90 -9.22 -5.15
C ILE A 53 6.45 -9.38 -4.70
N GLY A 54 6.12 -10.56 -4.15
CA GLY A 54 4.84 -10.72 -3.46
C GLY A 54 4.89 -9.88 -2.18
N PRO A 55 4.16 -8.77 -2.08
CA PRO A 55 4.21 -7.94 -0.88
C PRO A 55 3.66 -8.76 0.30
N SER A 56 4.35 -8.73 1.44
CA SER A 56 3.74 -9.23 2.67
C SER A 56 2.55 -8.37 3.07
N ILE A 57 2.57 -7.08 2.76
CA ILE A 57 1.43 -6.15 2.87
C ILE A 57 1.53 -5.15 1.71
N GLY A 58 0.48 -4.99 0.92
CA GLY A 58 0.37 -3.97 -0.13
C GLY A 58 -0.62 -2.90 0.30
N VAL A 59 -0.22 -1.63 0.21
CA VAL A 59 -1.06 -0.47 0.51
C VAL A 59 -1.15 0.37 -0.76
N PHE A 60 -2.37 0.69 -1.15
CA PHE A 60 -2.66 1.42 -2.39
C PHE A 60 -3.63 2.54 -2.05
N ASP A 61 -3.24 3.76 -2.34
CA ASP A 61 -4.05 4.96 -2.12
C ASP A 61 -4.48 5.59 -3.45
N SER A 62 -5.55 6.36 -3.38
CA SER A 62 -6.07 7.20 -4.45
C SER A 62 -6.87 8.34 -3.83
N ILE A 63 -6.95 9.48 -4.54
CA ILE A 63 -7.87 10.55 -4.16
C ILE A 63 -9.09 10.47 -5.07
N LYS A 64 -10.28 10.31 -4.47
CA LYS A 64 -11.58 10.27 -5.18
C LYS A 64 -12.49 11.31 -4.54
N ASP A 65 -13.05 12.19 -5.36
CA ASP A 65 -13.96 13.27 -4.92
C ASP A 65 -13.41 14.14 -3.77
N GLY A 66 -12.08 14.33 -3.72
CA GLY A 66 -11.41 15.12 -2.68
C GLY A 66 -11.16 14.36 -1.37
N GLU A 67 -11.52 13.08 -1.30
CA GLU A 67 -11.29 12.20 -0.15
C GLU A 67 -10.18 11.18 -0.43
N LEU A 68 -9.46 10.81 0.63
CA LEU A 68 -8.48 9.73 0.58
C LEU A 68 -9.20 8.37 0.59
N ASP A 69 -9.13 7.67 -0.53
CA ASP A 69 -9.56 6.27 -0.68
C ASP A 69 -8.33 5.36 -0.72
N TRP A 70 -8.32 4.29 0.07
CA TRP A 70 -7.17 3.40 0.14
C TRP A 70 -7.61 1.95 0.39
N ALA A 71 -6.79 1.00 -0.06
CA ALA A 71 -6.92 -0.38 0.40
C ALA A 71 -5.59 -0.98 0.84
N CYS A 72 -5.73 -1.91 1.78
CA CYS A 72 -4.66 -2.73 2.31
C CYS A 72 -4.93 -4.19 1.91
N MET A 73 -4.00 -4.77 1.15
CA MET A 73 -4.01 -6.17 0.76
C MET A 73 -2.92 -6.92 1.52
N HIS A 74 -3.25 -8.09 2.04
CA HIS A 74 -2.29 -8.94 2.74
C HIS A 74 -2.60 -10.43 2.48
N PRO A 75 -1.58 -11.30 2.39
CA PRO A 75 -1.78 -12.73 2.27
C PRO A 75 -2.25 -13.30 3.61
N SER A 76 -3.41 -13.98 3.58
CA SER A 76 -3.85 -14.85 4.68
C SER A 76 -3.35 -16.28 4.42
N PRO A 77 -2.85 -17.02 5.42
CA PRO A 77 -2.84 -16.71 6.85
C PRO A 77 -1.56 -16.03 7.37
N LEU A 78 -0.65 -15.57 6.49
CA LEU A 78 0.63 -14.97 6.90
C LEU A 78 0.44 -13.80 7.87
N HIS A 79 -0.60 -12.99 7.65
CA HIS A 79 -1.05 -11.97 8.59
C HIS A 79 -2.49 -12.24 9.03
N SER A 80 -2.71 -12.17 10.35
CA SER A 80 -4.04 -12.23 10.93
C SER A 80 -4.80 -10.90 10.73
N ARG A 81 -6.13 -10.97 10.71
CA ARG A 81 -6.98 -9.76 10.63
C ARG A 81 -6.68 -8.78 11.77
N LYS A 82 -6.41 -9.29 12.98
CA LYS A 82 -6.06 -8.45 14.14
C LYS A 82 -4.75 -7.69 13.92
N GLN A 83 -3.70 -8.37 13.48
CA GLN A 83 -2.41 -7.72 13.20
C GLN A 83 -2.53 -6.64 12.13
N ILE A 84 -3.30 -6.91 11.07
CA ILE A 84 -3.51 -5.93 10.01
C ILE A 84 -4.31 -4.74 10.54
N GLN A 85 -5.38 -4.97 11.31
CA GLN A 85 -6.16 -3.90 11.93
C GLN A 85 -5.28 -2.97 12.78
N GLU A 86 -4.39 -3.51 13.59
CA GLU A 86 -3.44 -2.72 14.40
C GLU A 86 -2.51 -1.85 13.53
N VAL A 87 -2.14 -2.32 12.34
CA VAL A 87 -1.39 -1.52 11.36
C VAL A 87 -2.26 -0.39 10.81
N LEU A 88 -3.50 -0.67 10.40
CA LEU A 88 -4.40 0.35 9.84
C LEU A 88 -4.72 1.44 10.87
N ASP A 89 -4.90 1.07 12.14
CA ASP A 89 -5.20 2.02 13.21
C ASP A 89 -4.03 2.99 13.44
N LYS A 90 -2.78 2.50 13.37
CA LYS A 90 -1.59 3.35 13.45
C LYS A 90 -1.46 4.29 12.26
N VAL A 91 -1.74 3.81 11.04
CA VAL A 91 -1.72 4.65 9.83
C VAL A 91 -2.73 5.79 9.98
N LYS A 92 -3.96 5.50 10.41
CA LYS A 92 -4.99 6.52 10.66
C LYS A 92 -4.55 7.56 11.69
N MET A 93 -3.93 7.12 12.78
CA MET A 93 -3.40 8.01 13.82
C MET A 93 -2.36 8.97 13.24
N ILE A 94 -1.37 8.46 12.50
CA ILE A 94 -0.31 9.28 11.87
C ILE A 94 -0.91 10.28 10.88
N LEU A 95 -1.85 9.86 10.03
CA LEU A 95 -2.51 10.75 9.06
C LEU A 95 -3.31 11.85 9.77
N HIS A 96 -3.99 11.52 10.86
CA HIS A 96 -4.75 12.49 11.65
C HIS A 96 -3.82 13.48 12.38
N GLU A 97 -2.70 13.00 12.92
CA GLU A 97 -1.69 13.85 13.57
C GLU A 97 -1.07 14.82 12.56
N GLY A 98 -0.67 14.33 11.38
CA GLY A 98 -0.08 15.16 10.31
C GLY A 98 -1.07 16.12 9.64
N SER A 99 -2.38 15.89 9.78
CA SER A 99 -3.42 16.80 9.27
C SER A 99 -3.73 17.96 10.22
N ASN A 100 -3.21 17.93 11.45
CA ASN A 100 -3.43 19.02 12.41
C ASN A 100 -2.51 20.21 12.07
N PRO A 101 -3.05 21.42 11.82
CA PRO A 101 -2.27 22.60 11.42
C PRO A 101 -1.39 23.19 12.53
N SER A 102 -1.23 22.51 13.67
CA SER A 102 -0.54 23.04 14.85
C SER A 102 0.97 22.79 14.89
N ASP A 103 1.54 22.00 13.98
CA ASP A 103 2.97 21.69 13.94
C ASP A 103 3.68 22.29 12.72
N ASP A 104 3.55 23.61 12.57
CA ASP A 104 4.39 24.45 11.71
C ASP A 104 5.77 24.69 12.38
N LYS A 105 6.37 23.59 12.84
CA LYS A 105 7.73 23.52 13.40
C LYS A 105 8.37 22.22 12.96
N ASN A 106 8.67 22.08 11.67
CA ASN A 106 9.81 21.27 11.26
C ASN A 106 10.58 21.99 10.15
N GLU A 107 11.75 22.40 10.59
CA GLU A 107 12.85 23.08 9.93
C GLU A 107 13.27 22.40 8.61
N ASN A 108 13.81 23.22 7.71
CA ASN A 108 14.52 22.83 6.49
C ASN A 108 15.32 21.52 6.66
N CYS A 109 15.01 20.52 5.84
CA CYS A 109 15.95 19.45 5.53
C CYS A 109 16.53 19.72 4.13
N THR A 110 17.62 20.47 4.10
CA THR A 110 18.64 20.45 3.02
C THR A 110 19.49 19.19 3.11
#